data_AF-A0ABD1JGC1-F1
#
_entry.id   AF-A0ABD1JGC1-F1
#
_cell.length_a   1.000
_cell.length_b   1.000
_cell.length_c   1.000
_cell.angle_alpha   90.00
_cell.angle_beta   90.00
_cell.angle_gamma   90.00
#
_symmetry.space_group_name_H-M   'P 1'
#
loop_
_entity.id
_entity.type
_entity.pdbx_description
1 polymer ?
#
loop_
_entity_poly.entity_id
_entity_poly.type
_entity_poly.pdbx_seq_one_letter_code
_entity_poly.pdbx_strand_id
1 'polypeptide(L)'
;MRERDTARQWMKSLHTDLDKGDSAVKYTLSGDGAGTIFTIDQTTGDIHALRSLDREEKPYYTLRAQAVDMDTGRALEPESEFIIKVQDINDNEPKFLEGPYTGSVPEMSPVGTYVMRVTATDADDPTYGNSARVVYSILHGQPYFSVDPKTGEIRTALPNMDREVREVYQVLIQAKDMGGQLGGLAGTTTVNITLSDVNDNPPRFSKSIFHVRVPESSAVGSAVGRIKAHDLDTGKNAEVEYNIVPGDGGAMFDITTNEHNQEGILLLKRVRPRHRKGPPHQGGGGG
;
A
#
# COMPACT_ATOMS: atom_id res chain seq x y z
N MET A 1 -24.35 32.12 13.31
CA MET A 1 -25.09 33.42 13.28
C MET A 1 -24.19 34.62 13.65
N ARG A 2 -22.88 34.59 13.36
CA ARG A 2 -21.93 35.69 13.64
C ARG A 2 -20.85 35.85 12.55
N GLU A 3 -21.19 35.61 11.29
CA GLU A 3 -20.23 35.72 10.16
C GLU A 3 -20.73 36.61 9.00
N ARG A 4 -21.95 37.15 9.09
CA ARG A 4 -22.49 38.08 8.09
C ARG A 4 -21.97 39.52 8.24
N ASP A 5 -21.25 39.82 9.30
CA ASP A 5 -20.90 41.21 9.67
C ASP A 5 -19.47 41.63 9.28
N THR A 6 -18.56 40.71 8.96
CA THR A 6 -17.16 41.04 8.66
C THR A 6 -16.93 41.50 7.22
N ALA A 7 -17.71 41.00 6.24
CA ALA A 7 -17.62 41.48 4.85
C ALA A 7 -18.16 42.90 4.66
N ARG A 8 -19.08 43.34 5.53
CA ARG A 8 -19.67 44.69 5.51
C ARG A 8 -18.69 45.80 5.91
N GLN A 9 -17.55 45.46 6.53
CA GLN A 9 -16.66 46.44 7.13
C GLN A 9 -15.59 47.00 6.18
N TRP A 10 -15.30 46.31 5.07
CA TRP A 10 -14.27 46.75 4.10
C TRP A 10 -14.82 47.65 2.98
N MET A 11 -16.12 47.60 2.69
CA MET A 11 -16.72 48.35 1.56
C MET A 11 -17.25 49.75 1.92
N LYS A 12 -16.99 50.25 3.13
CA LYS A 12 -17.61 51.51 3.61
C LYS A 12 -16.81 52.78 3.34
N SER A 13 -15.73 52.72 2.53
CA SER A 13 -14.80 53.86 2.36
C SER A 13 -14.43 54.17 0.91
N LEU A 14 -15.35 54.01 -0.04
CA LEU A 14 -15.18 54.46 -1.43
C LEU A 14 -15.88 55.81 -1.70
N HIS A 15 -16.14 56.61 -0.66
CA HIS A 15 -16.75 57.93 -0.77
C HIS A 15 -15.78 59.02 -0.29
N THR A 16 -15.32 59.85 -1.22
CA THR A 16 -14.83 61.19 -0.96
C THR A 16 -15.38 62.13 -2.03
N ASP A 17 -16.56 62.70 -1.83
CA ASP A 17 -17.06 63.80 -2.67
C ASP A 17 -16.83 65.15 -1.98
N LEU A 18 -15.67 65.74 -2.29
CA LEU A 18 -15.46 67.17 -2.18
C LEU A 18 -15.78 67.77 -3.56
N ASP A 19 -17.07 67.91 -3.90
CA ASP A 19 -17.54 68.99 -4.79
C ASP A 19 -19.07 69.09 -4.83
N LYS A 20 -19.58 70.32 -4.63
CA LYS A 20 -20.99 70.70 -4.69
C LYS A 20 -21.48 70.81 -6.15
N GLY A 21 -21.55 69.68 -6.85
CA GLY A 21 -22.21 69.54 -8.15
C GLY A 21 -22.97 68.22 -8.19
N ASP A 22 -24.20 68.25 -8.67
CA ASP A 22 -25.22 67.17 -8.70
C ASP A 22 -24.85 65.97 -9.62
N SER A 23 -23.57 65.63 -9.75
CA SER A 23 -23.11 64.48 -10.52
C SER A 23 -23.43 63.19 -9.77
N ALA A 24 -24.51 62.50 -10.16
CA ALA A 24 -24.76 61.16 -9.66
C ALA A 24 -23.58 60.24 -10.01
N VAL A 25 -23.07 59.50 -9.03
CA VAL A 25 -21.95 58.56 -9.22
C VAL A 25 -22.48 57.21 -9.69
N LYS A 26 -21.75 56.58 -10.61
CA LYS A 26 -21.99 55.21 -11.07
C LYS A 26 -20.76 54.36 -10.85
N TYR A 27 -20.93 53.19 -10.23
CA TYR A 27 -19.85 52.23 -10.05
C TYR A 27 -19.78 51.23 -11.21
N THR A 28 -18.58 50.97 -11.71
CA THR A 28 -18.30 49.97 -12.73
C THR A 28 -17.29 48.94 -12.23
N LEU A 29 -17.34 47.74 -12.79
CA LEU A 29 -16.48 46.62 -12.43
C LEU A 29 -15.86 46.01 -13.69
N SER A 30 -14.56 45.78 -13.66
CA SER A 30 -13.78 45.14 -14.72
C SER A 30 -12.79 44.12 -14.12
N GLY A 31 -12.14 43.34 -14.97
CA GLY A 31 -11.19 42.28 -14.56
C GLY A 31 -11.79 40.88 -14.59
N ASP A 32 -11.25 39.97 -13.79
CA ASP A 32 -11.53 38.54 -13.85
C ASP A 32 -12.97 38.20 -13.47
N GLY A 33 -13.74 37.69 -14.44
CA GLY A 33 -15.11 37.26 -14.19
C GLY A 33 -16.09 38.42 -13.97
N ALA A 34 -15.70 39.67 -14.21
CA ALA A 34 -16.63 40.80 -14.18
C ALA A 34 -17.77 40.61 -15.21
N GLY A 35 -19.01 40.86 -14.80
CA GLY A 35 -20.22 40.68 -15.60
C GLY A 35 -20.66 39.22 -15.82
N THR A 36 -19.87 38.23 -15.39
CA THR A 36 -20.15 36.79 -15.62
C THR A 36 -20.18 35.98 -14.33
N ILE A 37 -19.21 36.22 -13.45
CA ILE A 37 -19.05 35.61 -12.13
C ILE A 37 -19.36 36.66 -11.05
N PHE A 38 -18.90 37.89 -11.23
CA PHE A 38 -19.13 39.00 -10.31
C PHE A 38 -19.87 40.14 -10.98
N THR A 39 -20.78 40.77 -10.24
CA THR A 39 -21.45 42.01 -10.64
C THR A 39 -21.26 43.05 -9.55
N ILE A 40 -21.34 44.32 -9.93
CA ILE A 40 -21.39 45.45 -8.99
C ILE A 40 -22.75 46.13 -9.11
N ASP A 41 -23.36 46.45 -7.97
CA ASP A 41 -24.48 47.36 -7.94
C ASP A 41 -23.98 48.76 -8.33
N GLN A 42 -24.50 49.29 -9.43
CA GLN A 42 -24.02 50.53 -10.02
C GLN A 42 -24.29 51.75 -9.14
N THR A 43 -25.17 51.63 -8.14
CA THR A 43 -25.57 52.72 -7.24
C THR A 43 -24.94 52.58 -5.86
N THR A 44 -24.91 51.37 -5.27
CA THR A 44 -24.36 51.16 -3.92
C THR A 44 -22.87 50.81 -3.92
N GLY A 45 -22.37 50.29 -5.04
CA GLY A 45 -21.01 49.76 -5.15
C GLY A 45 -20.86 48.35 -4.54
N ASP A 46 -21.95 47.70 -4.11
CA ASP A 46 -21.91 46.34 -3.57
C ASP A 46 -21.56 45.33 -4.65
N ILE A 47 -20.59 44.46 -4.38
CA ILE A 47 -20.17 43.40 -5.31
C ILE A 47 -20.83 42.08 -4.91
N HIS A 48 -21.47 41.42 -5.87
CA HIS A 48 -22.16 40.15 -5.70
C HIS A 48 -21.62 39.08 -6.63
N ALA A 49 -21.53 37.85 -6.14
CA ALA A 49 -21.29 36.69 -6.98
C ALA A 49 -22.61 36.27 -7.67
N LEU A 50 -22.55 36.04 -8.98
CA LEU A 50 -23.66 35.57 -9.82
C LEU A 50 -23.72 34.04 -9.90
N ARG A 51 -22.63 33.36 -9.53
CA ARG A 51 -22.47 31.89 -9.59
C ARG A 51 -21.79 31.40 -8.32
N SER A 52 -21.89 30.10 -8.06
CA SER A 52 -21.05 29.43 -7.06
C SER A 52 -19.57 29.59 -7.42
N LEU A 53 -18.73 29.72 -6.39
CA LEU A 53 -17.29 29.79 -6.52
C LEU A 53 -16.71 28.46 -6.02
N ASP A 54 -15.71 27.96 -6.72
CA ASP A 54 -14.99 26.74 -6.42
C ASP A 54 -13.50 27.13 -6.27
N ARG A 55 -12.92 26.85 -5.10
CA ARG A 55 -11.54 27.25 -4.79
C ARG A 55 -10.54 26.39 -5.57
N GLU A 56 -10.86 25.12 -5.75
CA GLU A 56 -10.10 24.13 -6.48
C GLU A 56 -10.05 24.48 -7.98
N GLU A 57 -11.12 25.10 -8.51
CA GLU A 57 -11.13 25.66 -9.86
C GLU A 57 -10.32 26.98 -9.95
N LYS A 58 -10.61 27.96 -9.10
CA LYS A 58 -9.91 29.25 -9.10
C LYS A 58 -9.93 29.94 -7.72
N PRO A 59 -8.79 30.03 -7.01
CA PRO A 59 -8.73 30.52 -5.63
C PRO A 59 -8.70 32.05 -5.50
N TYR A 60 -8.35 32.79 -6.56
CA TYR A 60 -8.21 34.24 -6.54
C TYR A 60 -8.78 34.88 -7.80
N TYR A 61 -9.42 36.03 -7.64
CA TYR A 61 -9.87 36.87 -8.74
C TYR A 61 -9.36 38.29 -8.53
N THR A 62 -8.71 38.84 -9.54
CA THR A 62 -8.30 40.26 -9.53
C THR A 62 -9.35 41.06 -10.27
N LEU A 63 -9.98 41.98 -9.55
CA LEU A 63 -11.03 42.86 -10.07
C LEU A 63 -10.61 44.31 -9.89
N ARG A 64 -11.21 45.18 -10.71
CA ARG A 64 -11.03 46.62 -10.63
C ARG A 64 -12.38 47.30 -10.62
N ALA A 65 -12.56 48.21 -9.67
CA ALA A 65 -13.75 49.06 -9.60
C ALA A 65 -13.39 50.50 -9.91
N GLN A 66 -14.30 51.20 -10.56
CA GLN A 66 -14.16 52.63 -10.84
C GLN A 66 -15.47 53.36 -10.59
N ALA A 67 -15.37 54.54 -9.98
CA ALA A 67 -16.45 55.51 -9.91
C ALA A 67 -16.41 56.41 -11.15
N VAL A 68 -17.53 56.49 -11.88
CA VAL A 68 -17.69 57.33 -13.05
C VAL A 68 -18.88 58.26 -12.88
N ASP A 69 -18.82 59.42 -13.53
CA ASP A 69 -19.94 60.36 -13.61
C ASP A 69 -21.07 59.73 -14.43
N MET A 70 -22.30 59.74 -13.90
CA MET A 70 -23.43 59.02 -14.50
C MET A 70 -23.85 59.59 -15.86
N ASP A 71 -23.71 60.91 -16.07
CA ASP A 71 -24.16 61.58 -17.29
C ASP A 71 -23.09 61.54 -18.40
N THR A 72 -21.83 61.73 -18.02
CA THR A 72 -20.73 61.86 -18.98
C THR A 72 -19.91 60.59 -19.15
N GLY A 73 -20.04 59.62 -18.24
CA GLY A 73 -19.24 58.40 -18.19
C GLY A 73 -17.75 58.65 -17.91
N ARG A 74 -17.38 59.88 -17.52
CA ARG A 74 -15.99 60.23 -17.20
C ARG A 74 -15.60 59.60 -15.86
N ALA A 75 -14.39 59.05 -15.81
CA ALA A 75 -13.81 58.59 -14.55
C ALA A 75 -13.72 59.76 -13.55
N LEU A 76 -14.35 59.58 -12.39
CA LEU A 76 -14.24 60.50 -11.26
C LEU A 76 -13.00 60.17 -10.42
N GLU A 77 -12.66 58.88 -10.37
CA GLU A 77 -11.50 58.35 -9.64
C GLU A 77 -10.72 57.36 -10.53
N PRO A 78 -9.41 57.15 -10.27
CA PRO A 78 -8.67 56.07 -10.90
C PRO A 78 -9.23 54.70 -10.51
N GLU A 79 -8.98 53.69 -11.35
CA GLU A 79 -9.35 52.31 -11.03
C GLU A 79 -8.71 51.85 -9.71
N SER A 80 -9.51 51.25 -8.84
CA SER A 80 -9.04 50.60 -7.62
C SER A 80 -9.02 49.08 -7.83
N GLU A 81 -7.85 48.47 -7.69
CA GLU A 81 -7.67 47.02 -7.80
C GLU A 81 -7.89 46.34 -6.45
N PHE A 82 -8.64 45.24 -6.44
CA PHE A 82 -8.83 44.40 -5.27
C PHE A 82 -8.81 42.92 -5.67
N ILE A 83 -8.32 42.11 -4.74
CA ILE A 83 -8.19 40.66 -4.91
C ILE A 83 -9.27 39.98 -4.07
N ILE A 84 -10.19 39.29 -4.72
CA ILE A 84 -11.13 38.40 -4.03
C ILE A 84 -10.41 37.07 -3.81
N LYS A 85 -10.27 36.67 -2.54
CA LYS A 85 -9.81 35.32 -2.15
C LYS A 85 -11.01 34.44 -1.86
N VAL A 86 -11.12 33.31 -2.54
CA VAL A 86 -12.14 32.29 -2.28
C VAL A 86 -11.73 31.51 -1.02
N GLN A 87 -12.65 31.38 -0.05
CA GLN A 87 -12.42 30.57 1.13
C GLN A 87 -12.75 29.11 0.83
N ASP A 88 -11.90 28.23 1.33
CA ASP A 88 -12.05 26.78 1.24
C ASP A 88 -13.26 26.28 2.02
N ILE A 89 -13.92 25.25 1.50
CA ILE A 89 -14.87 24.42 2.22
C ILE A 89 -14.44 22.96 2.05
N ASN A 90 -14.76 22.11 3.03
CA ASN A 90 -14.38 20.70 2.98
C ASN A 90 -15.32 19.90 2.07
N ASP A 91 -15.17 20.02 0.75
CA ASP A 91 -16.00 19.36 -0.25
C ASP A 91 -15.24 18.32 -1.11
N ASN A 92 -13.94 18.17 -0.91
CA ASN A 92 -13.15 17.09 -1.49
C ASN A 92 -12.83 16.02 -0.45
N GLU A 93 -12.95 14.76 -0.85
CA GLU A 93 -12.53 13.64 0.00
C GLU A 93 -11.07 13.23 -0.30
N PRO A 94 -10.35 12.64 0.68
CA PRO A 94 -9.01 12.12 0.45
C PRO A 94 -9.01 11.01 -0.61
N LYS A 95 -8.17 11.15 -1.63
CA LYS A 95 -8.01 10.16 -2.70
C LYS A 95 -6.64 9.51 -2.63
N PHE A 96 -6.62 8.18 -2.60
CA PHE A 96 -5.37 7.41 -2.70
C PHE A 96 -4.74 7.60 -4.09
N LEU A 97 -3.41 7.76 -4.12
CA LEU A 97 -2.66 7.98 -5.36
C LEU A 97 -2.69 6.76 -6.29
N GLU A 98 -2.78 5.57 -5.71
CA GLU A 98 -2.84 4.29 -6.40
C GLU A 98 -3.89 3.38 -5.74
N GLY A 99 -4.20 2.25 -6.37
CA GLY A 99 -5.07 1.24 -5.79
C GLY A 99 -5.57 0.25 -6.83
N PRO A 100 -5.68 -1.05 -6.48
CA PRO A 100 -5.28 -1.68 -5.21
C PRO A 100 -3.75 -1.76 -5.04
N TYR A 101 -3.29 -1.77 -3.79
CA TYR A 101 -1.87 -1.89 -3.43
C TYR A 101 -1.46 -3.35 -3.18
N THR A 102 -0.19 -3.67 -3.43
CA THR A 102 0.40 -4.97 -3.11
C THR A 102 1.70 -4.80 -2.32
N GLY A 103 1.82 -5.50 -1.20
CA GLY A 103 3.00 -5.49 -0.34
C GLY A 103 3.47 -6.91 -0.02
N SER A 104 4.72 -7.03 0.43
CA SER A 104 5.28 -8.30 0.90
C SER A 104 6.09 -8.09 2.17
N VAL A 105 6.06 -9.05 3.08
CA VAL A 105 6.86 -9.05 4.30
C VAL A 105 7.28 -10.48 4.64
N PRO A 106 8.51 -10.71 5.14
CA PRO A 106 8.89 -12.04 5.60
C PRO A 106 7.94 -12.56 6.68
N GLU A 107 7.57 -13.82 6.59
CA GLU A 107 6.86 -14.48 7.69
C GLU A 107 7.67 -14.46 8.99
N MET A 108 6.99 -14.69 10.10
CA MET A 108 7.57 -14.68 11.45
C MET A 108 8.30 -13.37 11.81
N SER A 109 8.10 -12.31 11.02
CA SER A 109 8.69 -10.98 11.26
C SER A 109 8.30 -10.44 12.64
N PRO A 110 9.23 -9.78 13.35
CA PRO A 110 8.89 -9.09 14.60
C PRO A 110 7.80 -8.05 14.40
N VAL A 111 7.08 -7.73 15.48
CA VAL A 111 6.13 -6.61 15.52
C VAL A 111 6.84 -5.31 15.18
N GLY A 112 6.22 -4.48 14.34
CA GLY A 112 6.75 -3.19 13.91
C GLY A 112 7.60 -3.24 12.65
N THR A 113 7.78 -4.42 12.04
CA THR A 113 8.45 -4.58 10.74
C THR A 113 7.68 -3.81 9.67
N TYR A 114 8.40 -2.97 8.91
CA TYR A 114 7.83 -2.18 7.83
C TYR A 114 7.41 -3.08 6.67
N VAL A 115 6.18 -2.88 6.17
CA VAL A 115 5.66 -3.58 4.99
C VAL A 115 5.68 -2.65 3.79
N MET A 116 4.94 -1.55 3.87
CA MET A 116 4.84 -0.55 2.81
C MET A 116 4.23 0.76 3.32
N ARG A 117 4.09 1.75 2.45
CA ARG A 117 3.37 3.00 2.74
C ARG A 117 2.29 3.23 1.68
N VAL A 118 1.10 3.62 2.13
CA VAL A 118 0.04 4.14 1.26
C VAL A 118 -0.03 5.66 1.38
N THR A 119 -0.44 6.33 0.31
CA THR A 119 -0.53 7.79 0.27
C THR A 119 -1.87 8.20 -0.31
N ALA A 120 -2.57 9.08 0.40
CA ALA A 120 -3.75 9.79 -0.07
C ALA A 120 -3.50 11.29 -0.06
N THR A 121 -4.14 11.99 -0.99
CA THR A 121 -4.13 13.45 -1.11
C THR A 121 -5.54 13.97 -1.08
N ASP A 122 -5.72 15.09 -0.41
CA ASP A 122 -6.95 15.86 -0.40
C ASP A 122 -6.74 17.13 -1.25
N ALA A 123 -7.77 17.54 -1.99
CA ALA A 123 -7.68 18.70 -2.88
C ALA A 123 -7.94 20.02 -2.16
N ASP A 124 -8.58 19.98 -0.98
CA ASP A 124 -8.93 21.14 -0.16
C ASP A 124 -7.67 21.89 0.34
N ASP A 125 -7.83 23.11 0.88
CA ASP A 125 -6.72 23.94 1.35
C ASP A 125 -6.05 23.33 2.62
N PRO A 126 -4.76 22.97 2.58
CA PRO A 126 -4.07 22.42 3.74
C PRO A 126 -3.69 23.46 4.80
N THR A 127 -3.83 24.74 4.49
CA THR A 127 -3.47 25.85 5.39
C THR A 127 -4.66 26.42 6.14
N TYR A 128 -5.88 26.18 5.67
CA TYR A 128 -7.09 26.72 6.25
C TYR A 128 -7.88 25.64 6.99
N GLY A 129 -7.87 25.69 8.32
CA GLY A 129 -8.57 24.70 9.14
C GLY A 129 -7.89 23.33 9.12
N ASN A 130 -8.70 22.27 9.14
CA ASN A 130 -8.24 20.89 9.05
C ASN A 130 -8.70 20.19 7.77
N SER A 131 -9.28 20.91 6.79
CA SER A 131 -9.96 20.31 5.64
C SER A 131 -9.07 19.28 4.96
N ALA A 132 -7.89 19.65 4.47
CA ALA A 132 -6.99 18.71 3.81
C ALA A 132 -6.15 17.80 4.75
N ARG A 133 -6.37 17.84 6.08
CA ARG A 133 -5.54 17.09 7.03
C ARG A 133 -5.98 15.64 7.13
N VAL A 134 -5.31 14.78 6.37
CA VAL A 134 -5.56 13.34 6.31
C VAL A 134 -5.03 12.59 7.54
N VAL A 135 -5.84 11.64 8.03
CA VAL A 135 -5.49 10.64 9.04
C VAL A 135 -5.80 9.23 8.51
N TYR A 136 -4.81 8.34 8.57
CA TYR A 136 -4.95 6.95 8.13
C TYR A 136 -5.46 6.04 9.26
N SER A 137 -6.26 5.03 8.89
CA SER A 137 -6.69 3.97 9.81
C SER A 137 -6.96 2.65 9.08
N ILE A 138 -6.95 1.53 9.82
CA ILE A 138 -7.31 0.21 9.29
C ILE A 138 -8.78 -0.08 9.62
N LEU A 139 -9.59 -0.32 8.58
CA LEU A 139 -10.97 -0.79 8.72
C LEU A 139 -11.05 -2.33 8.79
N HIS A 140 -10.16 -3.04 8.10
CA HIS A 140 -10.05 -4.50 8.11
C HIS A 140 -8.59 -4.93 7.97
N GLY A 141 -8.16 -5.97 8.69
CA GLY A 141 -6.77 -6.45 8.71
C GLY A 141 -6.13 -6.46 10.09
N GLN A 142 -6.81 -5.92 11.10
CA GLN A 142 -6.49 -6.17 12.51
C GLN A 142 -6.74 -7.64 12.87
N PRO A 143 -6.00 -8.22 13.83
CA PRO A 143 -4.90 -7.61 14.60
C PRO A 143 -3.52 -7.71 13.91
N TYR A 144 -3.44 -8.20 12.67
CA TYR A 144 -2.18 -8.58 12.02
C TYR A 144 -1.29 -7.40 11.62
N PHE A 145 -1.90 -6.28 11.22
CA PHE A 145 -1.18 -5.08 10.77
C PHE A 145 -1.61 -3.83 11.52
N SER A 146 -0.73 -2.84 11.55
CA SER A 146 -0.97 -1.48 12.03
C SER A 146 -0.67 -0.48 10.91
N VAL A 147 -1.29 0.69 10.96
CA VAL A 147 -0.98 1.81 10.06
C VAL A 147 -0.63 3.04 10.90
N ASP A 148 0.45 3.72 10.55
CA ASP A 148 0.75 5.02 11.15
C ASP A 148 -0.27 6.05 10.66
N PRO A 149 -1.01 6.71 11.57
CA PRO A 149 -2.10 7.61 11.21
C PRO A 149 -1.65 8.87 10.46
N LYS A 150 -0.36 9.23 10.51
CA LYS A 150 0.16 10.44 9.86
C LYS A 150 0.89 10.12 8.56
N THR A 151 1.65 9.03 8.54
CA THR A 151 2.53 8.71 7.40
C THR A 151 1.93 7.68 6.45
N GLY A 152 0.90 6.94 6.86
CA GLY A 152 0.32 5.84 6.08
C GLY A 152 1.24 4.62 5.99
N GLU A 153 2.29 4.54 6.82
CA GLU A 153 3.17 3.38 6.91
C GLU A 153 2.44 2.20 7.54
N ILE A 154 2.38 1.08 6.82
CA ILE A 154 1.82 -0.18 7.29
C ILE A 154 2.94 -1.04 7.87
N ARG A 155 2.74 -1.56 9.07
CA ARG A 155 3.70 -2.40 9.81
C ARG A 155 3.02 -3.64 10.38
N THR A 156 3.78 -4.71 10.58
CA THR A 156 3.30 -5.89 11.31
C THR A 156 2.89 -5.51 12.74
N ALA A 157 1.77 -6.07 13.22
CA ALA A 157 1.22 -5.81 14.56
C ALA A 157 1.10 -7.09 15.41
N LEU A 158 1.19 -8.27 14.80
CA LEU A 158 1.32 -9.54 15.50
C LEU A 158 2.66 -10.20 15.22
N PRO A 159 3.29 -10.83 16.23
CA PRO A 159 4.38 -11.77 15.98
C PRO A 159 3.80 -13.08 15.44
N ASN A 160 4.65 -13.86 14.77
CA ASN A 160 4.35 -15.23 14.34
C ASN A 160 3.26 -15.34 13.25
N MET A 161 3.25 -14.40 12.32
CA MET A 161 2.47 -14.56 11.09
C MET A 161 3.21 -15.57 10.20
N ASP A 162 2.63 -16.75 10.06
CA ASP A 162 3.21 -17.94 9.41
C ASP A 162 2.54 -18.14 8.03
N ARG A 163 3.36 -18.32 7.00
CA ARG A 163 2.95 -18.45 5.60
C ARG A 163 2.32 -19.82 5.33
N GLU A 164 2.82 -20.89 5.93
CA GLU A 164 2.27 -22.25 5.86
C GLU A 164 0.85 -22.32 6.43
N VAL A 165 0.51 -21.43 7.38
CA VAL A 165 -0.86 -21.25 7.88
C VAL A 165 -1.68 -20.34 6.99
N ARG A 166 -1.15 -19.15 6.65
CA ARG A 166 -1.84 -18.17 5.81
C ARG A 166 -0.84 -17.25 5.09
N GLU A 167 -0.74 -17.45 3.78
CA GLU A 167 0.16 -16.69 2.92
C GLU A 167 -0.31 -15.24 2.62
N VAL A 168 -1.62 -15.02 2.45
CA VAL A 168 -2.15 -13.73 1.96
C VAL A 168 -3.13 -13.07 2.92
N TYR A 169 -2.93 -11.77 3.14
CA TYR A 169 -3.76 -10.90 3.97
C TYR A 169 -4.29 -9.72 3.17
N GLN A 170 -5.60 -9.50 3.25
CA GLN A 170 -6.25 -8.34 2.64
C GLN A 170 -6.56 -7.30 3.72
N VAL A 171 -5.97 -6.12 3.59
CA VAL A 171 -6.10 -5.01 4.53
C VAL A 171 -6.88 -3.87 3.86
N LEU A 172 -7.93 -3.38 4.51
CA LEU A 172 -8.71 -2.23 4.06
C LEU A 172 -8.24 -0.99 4.84
N ILE A 173 -7.65 -0.03 4.14
CA ILE A 173 -7.18 1.24 4.70
C ILE A 173 -8.17 2.33 4.39
N GLN A 174 -8.41 3.21 5.38
CA GLN A 174 -9.14 4.45 5.24
C GLN A 174 -8.17 5.64 5.38
N ALA A 175 -8.33 6.64 4.52
CA ALA A 175 -7.79 7.97 4.68
C ALA A 175 -8.95 8.92 4.93
N LYS A 176 -8.94 9.61 6.07
CA LYS A 176 -10.03 10.51 6.48
C LYS A 176 -9.51 11.92 6.73
N ASP A 177 -10.19 12.89 6.17
CA ASP A 177 -9.84 14.31 6.26
C ASP A 177 -10.17 14.90 7.66
N MET A 178 -10.08 16.22 7.84
CA MET A 178 -10.48 16.89 9.08
C MET A 178 -9.77 16.34 10.33
N GLY A 179 -8.54 15.85 10.17
CA GLY A 179 -7.78 15.22 11.24
C GLY A 179 -8.44 13.94 11.79
N GLY A 180 -9.29 13.27 11.00
CA GLY A 180 -10.04 12.08 11.38
C GLY A 180 -11.32 12.35 12.18
N GLN A 181 -11.69 13.61 12.40
CA GLN A 181 -12.82 14.00 13.25
C GLN A 181 -14.20 13.65 12.66
N LEU A 182 -15.25 13.70 13.48
CA LEU A 182 -16.63 13.55 13.00
C LEU A 182 -16.98 14.68 12.04
N GLY A 183 -17.66 14.34 10.94
CA GLY A 183 -17.98 15.28 9.86
C GLY A 183 -16.98 15.33 8.72
N GLY A 184 -15.82 14.68 8.86
CA GLY A 184 -14.85 14.55 7.77
C GLY A 184 -15.22 13.50 6.70
N LEU A 185 -14.79 13.74 5.46
CA LEU A 185 -14.91 12.82 4.32
C LEU A 185 -13.78 11.79 4.33
N ALA A 186 -14.00 10.67 3.64
CA ALA A 186 -13.08 9.54 3.73
C ALA A 186 -13.01 8.72 2.43
N GLY A 187 -11.80 8.51 1.94
CA GLY A 187 -11.49 7.53 0.91
C GLY A 187 -11.02 6.21 1.50
N THR A 188 -11.16 5.12 0.76
CA THR A 188 -10.65 3.79 1.15
C THR A 188 -9.88 3.11 0.03
N THR A 189 -8.89 2.29 0.37
CA THR A 189 -8.15 1.45 -0.57
C THR A 189 -7.87 0.07 0.02
N THR A 190 -7.70 -0.92 -0.85
CA THR A 190 -7.34 -2.29 -0.47
C THR A 190 -5.85 -2.53 -0.67
N VAL A 191 -5.22 -3.19 0.31
CA VAL A 191 -3.82 -3.60 0.28
C VAL A 191 -3.75 -5.12 0.42
N ASN A 192 -3.21 -5.81 -0.58
CA ASN A 192 -2.94 -7.25 -0.52
C ASN A 192 -1.49 -7.47 -0.06
N ILE A 193 -1.31 -8.04 1.12
CA ILE A 193 0.00 -8.32 1.71
C ILE A 193 0.26 -9.82 1.65
N THR A 194 1.36 -10.20 1.01
CA THR A 194 1.83 -11.59 0.93
C THR A 194 2.98 -11.81 1.93
N LEU A 195 2.95 -12.93 2.65
CA LEU A 195 4.08 -13.36 3.44
C LEU A 195 5.12 -14.03 2.54
N SER A 196 6.36 -13.54 2.58
CA SER A 196 7.46 -14.19 1.88
C SER A 196 8.10 -15.25 2.77
N ASP A 197 8.41 -16.38 2.15
CA ASP A 197 8.98 -17.58 2.74
C ASP A 197 10.27 -17.33 3.52
N VAL A 198 10.37 -17.91 4.72
CA VAL A 198 11.58 -18.01 5.54
C VAL A 198 11.85 -19.48 5.79
N ASN A 199 13.11 -19.91 5.74
CA ASN A 199 13.46 -21.31 6.01
C ASN A 199 13.31 -21.65 7.50
N ASP A 200 12.11 -22.01 7.92
CA ASP A 200 11.78 -22.34 9.31
C ASP A 200 11.19 -23.74 9.48
N ASN A 201 10.89 -24.44 8.38
CA ASN A 201 10.52 -25.85 8.40
C ASN A 201 11.73 -26.72 8.00
N PRO A 202 12.14 -27.70 8.84
CA PRO A 202 13.14 -28.68 8.42
C PRO A 202 12.50 -29.81 7.60
N PRO A 203 13.24 -30.44 6.66
CA PRO A 203 12.73 -31.56 5.90
C PRO A 203 12.36 -32.76 6.78
N ARG A 204 11.19 -33.37 6.55
CA ARG A 204 10.71 -34.52 7.33
C ARG A 204 10.37 -35.72 6.47
N PHE A 205 10.84 -36.90 6.89
CA PHE A 205 10.40 -38.16 6.32
C PHE A 205 8.98 -38.52 6.79
N SER A 206 8.19 -39.12 5.91
CA SER A 206 6.87 -39.65 6.24
C SER A 206 6.90 -40.88 7.18
N LYS A 207 8.05 -41.56 7.27
CA LYS A 207 8.25 -42.75 8.10
C LYS A 207 9.59 -42.67 8.81
N SER A 208 9.64 -43.19 10.05
CA SER A 208 10.89 -43.35 10.79
C SER A 208 11.72 -44.54 10.32
N ILE A 209 11.07 -45.54 9.69
CA ILE A 209 11.72 -46.76 9.23
C ILE A 209 11.21 -47.12 7.83
N PHE A 210 12.14 -47.29 6.89
CA PHE A 210 11.88 -47.76 5.53
C PHE A 210 12.38 -49.19 5.39
N HIS A 211 11.50 -50.10 4.98
CA HIS A 211 11.87 -51.49 4.68
C HIS A 211 12.02 -51.66 3.17
N VAL A 212 13.24 -51.96 2.74
CA VAL A 212 13.57 -52.21 1.32
C VAL A 212 14.21 -53.58 1.19
N ARG A 213 13.97 -54.26 0.07
CA ARG A 213 14.53 -55.59 -0.23
C ARG A 213 15.27 -55.52 -1.55
N VAL A 214 16.49 -56.05 -1.57
CA VAL A 214 17.32 -56.15 -2.78
C VAL A 214 17.85 -57.58 -2.92
N PRO A 215 17.69 -58.22 -4.10
CA PRO A 215 18.32 -59.51 -4.38
C PRO A 215 19.85 -59.44 -4.29
N GLU A 216 20.50 -60.47 -3.75
CA GLU A 216 21.97 -60.54 -3.72
C GLU A 216 22.62 -60.56 -5.12
N SER A 217 21.83 -60.92 -6.14
CA SER A 217 22.25 -60.95 -7.54
C SER A 217 22.15 -59.58 -8.23
N SER A 218 21.68 -58.54 -7.54
CA SER A 218 21.57 -57.20 -8.10
C SER A 218 22.95 -56.63 -8.45
N ALA A 219 23.05 -56.00 -9.62
CA ALA A 219 24.27 -55.37 -10.07
C ALA A 219 24.56 -54.09 -9.27
N VAL A 220 25.85 -53.74 -9.13
CA VAL A 220 26.27 -52.42 -8.62
C VAL A 220 25.60 -51.32 -9.46
N GLY A 221 25.11 -50.27 -8.80
CA GLY A 221 24.33 -49.19 -9.40
C GLY A 221 22.82 -49.45 -9.46
N SER A 222 22.34 -50.65 -9.11
CA SER A 222 20.90 -50.93 -9.05
C SER A 222 20.22 -50.08 -7.96
N ALA A 223 19.06 -49.52 -8.27
CA ALA A 223 18.21 -48.85 -7.30
C ALA A 223 17.61 -49.88 -6.32
N VAL A 224 17.84 -49.66 -5.03
CA VAL A 224 17.40 -50.49 -3.91
C VAL A 224 16.07 -50.00 -3.35
N GLY A 225 15.86 -48.68 -3.38
CA GLY A 225 14.66 -48.04 -2.89
C GLY A 225 14.68 -46.54 -3.12
N ARG A 226 13.54 -45.91 -2.81
CA ARG A 226 13.38 -44.46 -2.87
C ARG A 226 12.79 -43.98 -1.55
N ILE A 227 13.31 -42.86 -1.07
CA ILE A 227 12.79 -42.16 0.09
C ILE A 227 12.48 -40.72 -0.30
N LYS A 228 11.52 -40.12 0.41
CA LYS A 228 11.17 -38.72 0.19
C LYS A 228 10.94 -38.04 1.54
N ALA A 229 11.67 -36.95 1.74
CA ALA A 229 11.42 -35.96 2.77
C ALA A 229 10.50 -34.88 2.18
N HIS A 230 9.69 -34.28 3.04
CA HIS A 230 8.82 -33.17 2.71
C HIS A 230 9.23 -31.98 3.58
N ASP A 231 9.45 -30.86 2.92
CA ASP A 231 9.60 -29.55 3.55
C ASP A 231 8.34 -28.74 3.26
N LEU A 232 7.89 -27.94 4.24
CA LEU A 232 6.68 -27.11 4.10
C LEU A 232 6.97 -25.72 3.53
N ASP A 233 8.24 -25.33 3.51
CA ASP A 233 8.70 -24.10 2.90
C ASP A 233 8.51 -24.14 1.37
N THR A 234 8.95 -23.09 0.66
CA THR A 234 8.82 -22.97 -0.79
C THR A 234 10.12 -22.60 -1.49
N GLY A 235 10.15 -22.88 -2.81
CA GLY A 235 11.32 -22.60 -3.63
C GLY A 235 12.58 -23.29 -3.11
N LYS A 236 13.66 -22.52 -2.94
CA LYS A 236 14.96 -23.03 -2.49
C LYS A 236 14.95 -23.52 -1.05
N ASN A 237 14.07 -22.98 -0.20
CA ASN A 237 14.00 -23.39 1.19
C ASN A 237 13.41 -24.81 1.33
N ALA A 238 12.67 -25.26 0.32
CA ALA A 238 12.11 -26.61 0.26
C ALA A 238 12.98 -27.64 -0.48
N GLU A 239 14.16 -27.25 -0.98
CA GLU A 239 15.08 -28.16 -1.66
C GLU A 239 15.78 -29.07 -0.64
N VAL A 240 15.81 -30.38 -0.91
CA VAL A 240 16.30 -31.38 0.05
C VAL A 240 17.51 -32.12 -0.51
N GLU A 241 18.51 -32.36 0.34
CA GLU A 241 19.67 -33.18 0.01
C GLU A 241 19.73 -34.43 0.90
N TYR A 242 19.95 -35.59 0.28
CA TYR A 242 20.03 -36.87 1.00
C TYR A 242 21.48 -37.32 1.15
N ASN A 243 21.84 -37.72 2.36
CA ASN A 243 23.13 -38.31 2.68
C ASN A 243 22.95 -39.53 3.61
N ILE A 244 23.76 -40.57 3.42
CA ILE A 244 23.79 -41.73 4.33
C ILE A 244 24.76 -41.42 5.47
N VAL A 245 24.25 -41.43 6.72
CA VAL A 245 25.11 -41.39 7.90
C VAL A 245 25.81 -42.74 8.12
N PRO A 246 27.07 -42.77 8.59
CA PRO A 246 27.83 -44.01 8.76
C PRO A 246 27.16 -45.03 9.71
N GLY A 247 27.20 -46.31 9.32
CA GLY A 247 26.71 -47.47 10.07
C GLY A 247 27.08 -48.77 9.36
N ASP A 248 26.60 -49.93 9.83
CA ASP A 248 26.98 -51.28 9.36
C ASP A 248 26.77 -51.54 7.84
N GLY A 249 26.08 -50.63 7.14
CA GLY A 249 25.84 -50.67 5.69
C GLY A 249 26.47 -49.52 4.88
N GLY A 250 27.14 -48.53 5.49
CA GLY A 250 27.60 -47.31 4.81
C GLY A 250 28.63 -47.54 3.69
N ALA A 251 29.34 -48.67 3.69
CA ALA A 251 30.26 -49.05 2.63
C ALA A 251 29.58 -49.78 1.44
N MET A 252 28.34 -50.22 1.61
CA MET A 252 27.63 -51.10 0.67
C MET A 252 26.60 -50.36 -0.18
N PHE A 253 26.13 -49.20 0.29
CA PHE A 253 25.10 -48.42 -0.36
C PHE A 253 25.54 -46.97 -0.57
N ASP A 254 24.95 -46.33 -1.56
CA ASP A 254 25.07 -44.90 -1.83
C ASP A 254 23.67 -44.27 -1.90
N ILE A 255 23.56 -42.96 -1.78
CA ILE A 255 22.30 -42.25 -2.01
C ILE A 255 22.53 -41.04 -2.90
N THR A 256 21.62 -40.81 -3.83
CA THR A 256 21.63 -39.60 -4.65
C THR A 256 20.29 -38.88 -4.56
N THR A 257 20.32 -37.56 -4.60
CA THR A 257 19.11 -36.74 -4.72
C THR A 257 18.72 -36.64 -6.20
N ASN A 258 17.44 -36.90 -6.50
CA ASN A 258 16.89 -36.60 -7.82
C ASN A 258 16.42 -35.13 -7.85
N GLU A 259 17.09 -34.32 -8.66
CA GLU A 259 16.85 -32.87 -8.75
C GLU A 259 15.42 -32.52 -9.21
N HIS A 260 14.77 -33.38 -10.01
CA HIS A 260 13.46 -33.10 -10.59
C HIS A 260 12.29 -33.37 -9.63
N ASN A 261 12.39 -34.41 -8.80
CA ASN A 261 11.28 -34.85 -7.95
C ASN A 261 11.61 -34.87 -6.45
N GLN A 262 12.85 -34.49 -6.09
CA GLN A 262 13.34 -34.37 -4.73
C GLN A 262 13.28 -35.70 -3.94
N GLU A 263 13.37 -36.84 -4.64
CA GLU A 263 13.49 -38.17 -4.04
C GLU A 263 14.97 -38.53 -3.79
N GLY A 264 15.25 -39.17 -2.65
CA GLY A 264 16.51 -39.85 -2.39
C GLY A 264 16.49 -41.26 -2.98
N ILE A 265 17.38 -41.54 -3.93
CA ILE A 265 17.50 -42.85 -4.57
C ILE A 265 18.63 -43.63 -3.91
N LEU A 266 18.28 -44.70 -3.20
CA LEU A 266 19.25 -45.59 -2.57
C LEU A 266 19.82 -46.55 -3.63
N LEU A 267 21.14 -46.60 -3.75
CA LEU A 267 21.86 -47.36 -4.77
C LEU A 267 22.77 -48.42 -4.14
N LEU A 268 22.90 -49.57 -4.80
CA LEU A 268 23.86 -50.60 -4.42
C LEU A 268 25.28 -50.19 -4.85
N LYS A 269 26.17 -49.88 -3.91
CA LYS A 269 27.55 -49.43 -4.17
C LYS A 269 28.53 -50.58 -4.34
N ARG A 270 28.34 -51.66 -3.57
CA ARG A 270 29.20 -52.86 -3.58
C ARG A 270 28.37 -54.11 -3.33
N VAL A 271 28.83 -55.25 -3.85
CA VAL A 271 28.27 -56.58 -3.56
C VAL A 271 29.29 -57.34 -2.72
N ARG A 272 28.85 -58.11 -1.70
CA ARG A 272 29.77 -58.96 -0.94
C ARG A 272 30.27 -60.09 -1.85
N PRO A 273 31.57 -60.45 -1.81
CA PRO A 273 32.07 -61.61 -2.55
C PRO A 273 31.31 -62.86 -2.12
N ARG A 274 30.83 -63.65 -3.08
CA ARG A 274 30.28 -64.98 -2.78
C ARG A 274 31.36 -65.81 -2.08
N HIS A 275 31.09 -66.30 -0.87
CA HIS A 275 31.87 -67.40 -0.34
C HIS A 275 31.70 -68.58 -1.30
N ARG A 276 32.76 -68.93 -2.04
CA ARG A 276 32.83 -70.21 -2.76
C ARG A 276 32.59 -71.30 -1.71
N LYS A 277 31.44 -71.99 -1.78
CA LYS A 277 31.31 -73.30 -1.15
C LYS A 277 32.44 -74.15 -1.74
N GLY A 278 33.35 -74.59 -0.89
CA GLY A 278 34.47 -75.46 -1.29
C GLY A 278 33.93 -76.69 -2.04
N PRO A 279 34.70 -77.25 -2.98
CA PRO A 279 34.25 -78.41 -3.74
C PRO A 279 33.89 -79.56 -2.80
N PRO A 280 32.86 -80.36 -3.12
CA PRO A 280 32.50 -81.51 -2.30
C PRO A 280 33.71 -82.45 -2.20
N HIS A 281 34.06 -82.86 -0.98
CA HIS A 281 35.03 -83.92 -0.74
C HIS A 281 34.64 -85.15 -1.58
N GLN A 282 35.46 -85.49 -2.58
CA GLN A 282 35.43 -86.82 -3.16
C GLN A 282 35.94 -87.77 -2.08
N GLY A 283 35.00 -88.49 -1.45
CA GLY A 283 35.32 -89.67 -0.67
C GLY A 283 35.95 -90.70 -1.61
N GLY A 284 37.22 -91.01 -1.38
CA GLY A 284 37.91 -92.10 -2.07
C GLY A 284 37.21 -93.41 -1.78
N GLY A 285 36.73 -94.06 -2.84
CA GLY A 285 36.35 -95.47 -2.80
C GLY A 285 37.61 -96.32 -2.70
N GLY A 286 37.58 -97.28 -1.78
CA GLY A 286 38.65 -98.25 -1.55
C GLY A 286 38.79 -99.29 -2.66
N GLY A 287 39.95 -99.92 -2.64
CA GLY A 287 40.37 -101.11 -3.37
C GLY A 287 41.76 -101.48 -2.91
#